data_AF-A1ZGA5-F1
#
_entry.id   AF-A1ZGA5-F1
#
_cell.length_a   1.000
_cell.length_b   1.000
_cell.length_c   1.000
_cell.angle_alpha   90.00
_cell.angle_beta   90.00
_cell.angle_gamma   90.00
#
_symmetry.space_group_name_H-M   'P 1'
#
loop_
_entity.id
_entity.type
_entity.pdbx_description
1 polymer ?
#
loop_
_entity_poly.entity_id
_entity_poly.type
_entity_poly.pdbx_seq_one_letter_code
_entity_poly.pdbx_strand_id
1 'polypeptide(L)'
;MKFVIKYLPILFCTLFIFTACNKEATQPDNNDLPQTKSKQTLDCNITYLTSTFKEMTVGNTVTASIRGGRVDTKVKTFSYNISNATNANRTYLKISGFDDGCSCYSPSDDANGCKRLVIKDKYGNVVLNTLCQPVDKFVKISGTQFSVILNVPCWIGGSSEVNIEAMDW
;
A
#
# COMPACT_ATOMS: atom_id res chain seq x y z
N MET A 1 81.13 1.61 8.82
CA MET A 1 80.49 2.69 8.04
C MET A 1 80.16 3.83 8.99
N LYS A 2 80.70 5.03 8.76
CA LYS A 2 80.56 6.22 9.61
C LYS A 2 79.41 7.08 9.09
N PHE A 3 78.43 7.39 9.94
CA PHE A 3 77.39 8.40 9.66
C PHE A 3 77.89 9.77 10.08
N VAL A 4 77.82 10.75 9.17
CA VAL A 4 78.11 12.16 9.45
C VAL A 4 76.81 12.94 9.29
N ILE A 5 76.36 13.51 10.41
CA ILE A 5 75.21 14.42 10.53
C ILE A 5 75.66 15.79 10.03
N LYS A 6 74.90 16.38 9.08
CA LYS A 6 75.12 17.73 8.55
C LYS A 6 73.97 18.67 8.94
N TYR A 7 74.32 19.60 9.82
CA TYR A 7 73.94 21.03 9.90
C TYR A 7 72.48 21.46 10.13
N LEU A 8 72.26 21.97 11.35
CA LEU A 8 71.45 23.15 11.72
C LEU A 8 72.13 24.43 11.15
N PRO A 9 71.42 25.52 10.78
CA PRO A 9 71.08 26.58 11.77
C PRO A 9 69.71 27.29 11.53
N ILE A 10 68.98 27.65 12.60
CA ILE A 10 68.70 29.02 13.12
C ILE A 10 68.10 30.00 12.09
N LEU A 11 66.89 30.54 12.33
CA LEU A 11 66.61 32.00 12.34
C LEU A 11 65.14 32.37 12.68
N PHE A 12 65.03 33.34 13.60
CA PHE A 12 63.93 34.27 13.92
C PHE A 12 62.62 33.78 14.53
N CYS A 13 62.58 33.89 15.86
CA CYS A 13 61.39 34.07 16.67
C CYS A 13 61.22 35.58 16.93
N THR A 14 60.22 36.24 16.33
CA THR A 14 59.56 37.45 16.85
C THR A 14 58.33 37.78 16.01
N LEU A 15 57.12 37.58 16.55
CA LEU A 15 56.27 38.65 17.09
C LEU A 15 54.84 38.08 17.27
N PHE A 16 54.39 38.06 18.53
CA PHE A 16 53.00 37.89 18.89
C PHE A 16 52.18 39.09 18.36
N ILE A 17 51.16 38.82 17.54
CA ILE A 17 49.92 39.59 17.56
C ILE A 17 48.78 38.56 17.63
N PHE A 18 48.06 38.61 18.75
CA PHE A 18 46.81 37.88 18.95
C PHE A 18 45.78 38.35 17.92
N THR A 19 45.40 37.45 17.02
CA THR A 19 44.05 37.45 16.44
C THR A 19 43.50 36.05 16.62
N ALA A 20 42.51 35.94 17.51
CA ALA A 20 41.72 34.75 17.71
C ALA A 20 41.10 34.32 16.37
N CYS A 21 41.63 33.25 15.80
CA CYS A 21 40.95 32.44 14.81
C CYS A 21 41.18 31.01 15.28
N ASN A 22 40.26 30.51 16.10
CA ASN A 22 40.18 29.08 16.36
C ASN A 22 40.02 28.42 14.98
N LYS A 23 41.08 27.75 14.53
CA LYS A 23 40.99 26.68 13.57
C LYS A 23 40.22 25.56 14.23
N GLU A 24 38.90 25.60 14.15
CA GLU A 24 38.15 24.36 14.19
C GLU A 24 38.53 23.58 12.93
N ALA A 25 38.90 22.32 13.15
CA ALA A 25 39.08 21.35 12.09
C ALA A 25 37.85 21.39 11.19
N THR A 26 38.04 21.70 9.91
CA THR A 26 37.01 21.50 8.90
C THR A 26 36.85 19.99 8.72
N GLN A 27 36.03 19.40 9.58
CA GLN A 27 35.39 18.14 9.30
C GLN A 27 34.56 18.36 8.03
N PRO A 28 34.60 17.46 7.02
CA PRO A 28 33.66 17.57 5.91
C PRO A 28 32.26 17.55 6.52
N ASP A 29 31.49 18.57 6.20
CA ASP A 29 30.10 18.72 6.62
C ASP A 29 29.32 17.56 6.01
N ASN A 30 29.29 16.42 6.71
CA ASN A 30 28.33 15.35 6.51
C ASN A 30 26.97 15.86 7.00
N ASN A 31 26.45 16.87 6.31
CA ASN A 31 25.06 17.26 6.34
C ASN A 31 24.43 17.04 4.96
N ASP A 32 24.76 15.90 4.34
CA ASP A 32 23.71 15.09 3.71
C ASP A 32 22.99 14.34 4.84
N LEU A 33 22.29 15.12 5.68
CA LEU A 33 21.11 14.57 6.35
C LEU A 33 20.26 14.01 5.21
N PRO A 34 19.86 12.73 5.22
CA PRO A 34 18.88 12.28 4.25
C PRO A 34 17.75 13.27 4.35
N GLN A 35 17.38 13.90 3.23
CA GLN A 35 16.10 14.59 3.16
C GLN A 35 15.13 13.62 3.82
N THR A 36 14.67 13.96 5.03
CA THR A 36 13.49 13.35 5.58
C THR A 36 12.51 13.62 4.47
N LYS A 37 12.25 12.62 3.63
CA LYS A 37 11.19 12.67 2.66
C LYS A 37 10.03 13.04 3.54
N SER A 38 9.66 14.31 3.49
CA SER A 38 8.46 14.80 4.12
C SER A 38 7.46 13.76 3.69
N LYS A 39 6.95 13.00 4.66
CA LYS A 39 5.82 12.12 4.42
C LYS A 39 4.80 13.10 3.84
N GLN A 40 4.71 13.16 2.52
CA GLN A 40 3.52 13.58 1.83
C GLN A 40 2.53 12.51 2.23
N THR A 41 2.03 12.65 3.45
CA THR A 41 0.70 12.24 3.82
C THR A 41 -0.11 13.02 2.80
N LEU A 42 -0.39 12.38 1.66
CA LEU A 42 -1.33 12.90 0.70
C LEU A 42 -2.59 13.11 1.55
N ASP A 43 -3.00 14.36 1.75
CA ASP A 43 -4.18 14.72 2.54
C ASP A 43 -5.42 14.19 1.80
N CYS A 44 -5.62 12.88 1.87
CA CYS A 44 -6.67 12.17 1.18
C CYS A 44 -7.85 11.99 2.08
N ASN A 45 -9.00 12.47 1.63
CA ASN A 45 -10.25 12.17 2.31
C ASN A 45 -10.68 10.75 1.98
N ILE A 46 -11.25 10.06 2.97
CA ILE A 46 -11.86 8.74 2.75
C ILE A 46 -13.33 8.96 2.43
N THR A 47 -13.74 8.51 1.24
CA THR A 47 -15.15 8.48 0.86
C THR A 47 -15.67 7.05 0.91
N TYR A 48 -16.71 6.83 1.72
CA TYR A 48 -17.43 5.57 1.77
C TYR A 48 -18.65 5.60 0.86
N LEU A 49 -18.79 4.59 0.02
CA LEU A 49 -19.91 4.39 -0.88
C LEU A 49 -20.60 3.08 -0.52
N THR A 50 -21.90 3.14 -0.26
CA THR A 50 -22.73 1.95 -0.10
C THR A 50 -23.55 1.74 -1.37
N SER A 51 -23.74 0.49 -1.74
CA SER A 51 -24.70 0.11 -2.77
C SER A 51 -25.74 -0.84 -2.19
N THR A 52 -26.92 -0.87 -2.82
CA THR A 52 -28.00 -1.77 -2.44
C THR A 52 -27.62 -3.22 -2.72
N PHE A 53 -28.32 -4.15 -2.06
CA PHE A 53 -28.20 -5.57 -2.37
C PHE A 53 -28.55 -5.82 -3.83
N LYS A 54 -27.69 -6.58 -4.51
CA LYS A 54 -27.91 -7.06 -5.86
C LYS A 54 -28.16 -8.56 -5.82
N GLU A 55 -29.12 -9.02 -6.62
CA GLU A 55 -29.33 -10.44 -6.82
C GLU A 55 -28.27 -11.00 -7.78
N MET A 56 -27.83 -12.22 -7.49
CA MET A 56 -26.89 -13.01 -8.26
C MET A 56 -27.40 -14.45 -8.30
N THR A 57 -27.15 -15.19 -9.37
CA THR A 57 -27.53 -16.60 -9.49
C THR A 57 -26.28 -17.46 -9.59
N VAL A 58 -26.33 -18.68 -9.05
CA VAL A 58 -25.25 -19.67 -9.21
C VAL A 58 -24.90 -19.85 -10.69
N GLY A 59 -23.61 -19.91 -11.00
CA GLY A 59 -23.05 -20.03 -12.37
C GLY A 59 -22.94 -18.70 -13.13
N ASN A 60 -23.52 -17.61 -12.62
CA ASN A 60 -23.37 -16.29 -13.23
C ASN A 60 -22.21 -15.53 -12.61
N THR A 61 -21.48 -14.79 -13.43
CA THR A 61 -20.44 -13.87 -12.97
C THR A 61 -21.01 -12.46 -12.81
N VAL A 62 -20.68 -11.79 -11.72
CA VAL A 62 -20.90 -10.36 -11.50
C VAL A 62 -19.56 -9.65 -11.36
N THR A 63 -19.48 -8.42 -11.87
CA THR A 63 -18.31 -7.57 -11.70
C THR A 63 -18.61 -6.46 -10.71
N ALA A 64 -17.86 -6.43 -9.61
CA ALA A 64 -17.85 -5.29 -8.69
C ALA A 64 -16.77 -4.31 -9.15
N SER A 65 -17.12 -3.03 -9.34
CA SER A 65 -16.18 -2.02 -9.82
C SER A 65 -16.34 -0.67 -9.13
N ILE A 66 -15.20 -0.09 -8.78
CA ILE A 66 -15.09 1.24 -8.21
C ILE A 66 -14.02 2.03 -8.97
N ARG A 67 -14.28 3.30 -9.22
CA ARG A 67 -13.29 4.25 -9.73
C ARG A 67 -12.85 5.17 -8.60
N GLY A 68 -11.57 5.14 -8.28
CA GLY A 68 -10.92 6.06 -7.35
C GLY A 68 -10.72 7.45 -7.97
N GLY A 69 -10.37 8.42 -7.13
CA GLY A 69 -9.99 9.78 -7.56
C GLY A 69 -8.65 10.17 -6.95
N ARG A 70 -7.90 11.05 -7.61
CA ARG A 70 -6.55 11.46 -7.17
C ARG A 70 -6.48 12.10 -5.79
N VAL A 71 -7.62 12.61 -5.30
CA VAL A 71 -7.72 13.37 -4.05
C VAL A 71 -8.42 12.60 -2.92
N ASP A 72 -9.13 11.51 -3.25
CA ASP A 72 -9.91 10.75 -2.27
C ASP A 72 -9.62 9.26 -2.36
N THR A 73 -9.36 8.64 -1.22
CA THR A 73 -9.43 7.19 -1.11
C THR A 73 -10.90 6.80 -1.19
N LYS A 74 -11.25 5.95 -2.16
CA LYS A 74 -12.62 5.51 -2.35
C LYS A 74 -12.78 4.09 -1.83
N VAL A 75 -13.71 3.91 -0.90
CA VAL A 75 -14.11 2.61 -0.39
C VAL A 75 -15.56 2.36 -0.80
N LYS A 76 -15.84 1.25 -1.49
CA LYS A 76 -17.20 0.90 -1.89
C LYS A 76 -17.54 -0.52 -1.48
N THR A 77 -18.71 -0.66 -0.87
CA THR A 77 -19.29 -1.96 -0.50
C THR A 77 -20.40 -2.32 -1.48
N PHE A 78 -20.28 -3.53 -2.04
CA PHE A 78 -21.29 -4.19 -2.87
C PHE A 78 -21.85 -5.36 -2.08
N SER A 79 -23.16 -5.39 -1.89
CA SER A 79 -23.83 -6.48 -1.19
C SER A 79 -24.55 -7.35 -2.20
N TYR A 80 -24.44 -8.66 -2.05
CA TYR A 80 -25.03 -9.63 -2.97
C TYR A 80 -25.85 -10.67 -2.23
N ASN A 81 -26.93 -11.09 -2.87
CA ASN A 81 -27.73 -12.24 -2.47
C ASN A 81 -27.70 -13.28 -3.59
N ILE A 82 -27.41 -14.52 -3.24
CA ILE A 82 -27.29 -15.64 -4.16
C ILE A 82 -28.61 -16.39 -4.17
N SER A 83 -29.28 -16.31 -5.31
CA SER A 83 -30.47 -17.07 -5.66
C SER A 83 -30.11 -18.45 -6.21
N ASN A 84 -31.02 -19.41 -6.04
CA ASN A 84 -30.93 -20.77 -6.57
C ASN A 84 -29.72 -21.61 -6.09
N ALA A 85 -29.12 -21.26 -4.96
CA ALA A 85 -28.19 -22.16 -4.29
C ALA A 85 -28.96 -23.38 -3.74
N THR A 86 -28.60 -24.59 -4.18
CA THR A 86 -29.21 -25.83 -3.70
C THR A 86 -28.84 -26.10 -2.25
N ASN A 87 -27.68 -25.64 -1.79
CA ASN A 87 -27.30 -25.70 -0.38
C ASN A 87 -26.51 -24.47 0.07
N ALA A 88 -27.15 -23.63 0.89
CA ALA A 88 -26.55 -22.41 1.44
C ALA A 88 -25.26 -22.62 2.28
N ASN A 89 -25.02 -23.84 2.79
CA ASN A 89 -23.81 -24.19 3.55
C ASN A 89 -22.66 -24.68 2.66
N ARG A 90 -22.91 -24.83 1.35
CA ARG A 90 -21.96 -25.31 0.35
C ARG A 90 -21.70 -24.27 -0.76
N THR A 91 -22.02 -23.00 -0.49
CA THR A 91 -21.77 -21.91 -1.42
C THR A 91 -20.28 -21.53 -1.43
N TYR A 92 -19.67 -21.54 -2.61
CA TYR A 92 -18.32 -21.02 -2.85
C TYR A 92 -18.38 -19.84 -3.82
N LEU A 93 -17.43 -18.94 -3.70
CA LEU A 93 -17.21 -17.85 -4.63
C LEU A 93 -15.92 -18.11 -5.38
N LYS A 94 -15.98 -18.13 -6.71
CA LYS A 94 -14.80 -18.03 -7.55
C LYS A 94 -14.50 -16.56 -7.79
N ILE A 95 -13.35 -16.11 -7.33
CA ILE A 95 -12.91 -14.73 -7.38
C ILE A 95 -11.80 -14.62 -8.42
N SER A 96 -11.99 -13.75 -9.41
CA SER A 96 -11.05 -13.57 -10.52
C SER A 96 -10.91 -12.10 -10.94
N GLY A 97 -9.85 -11.77 -11.68
CA GLY A 97 -9.68 -10.47 -12.33
C GLY A 97 -9.46 -9.29 -11.37
N PHE A 98 -9.27 -9.56 -10.08
CA PHE A 98 -8.80 -8.52 -9.16
C PHE A 98 -7.34 -8.22 -9.46
N ASP A 99 -7.13 -7.12 -10.15
CA ASP A 99 -5.85 -6.40 -10.25
C ASP A 99 -4.67 -7.21 -10.82
N ASP A 100 -4.96 -7.95 -11.90
CA ASP A 100 -3.94 -8.48 -12.80
C ASP A 100 -3.04 -7.34 -13.30
N GLY A 101 -1.81 -7.26 -12.80
CA GLY A 101 -0.82 -6.24 -13.19
C GLY A 101 -0.60 -5.09 -12.22
N CYS A 102 -0.96 -5.23 -10.93
CA CYS A 102 -0.72 -4.15 -9.98
C CYS A 102 0.78 -3.92 -9.66
N SER A 103 1.31 -2.72 -9.96
CA SER A 103 2.59 -2.24 -9.43
C SER A 103 2.34 -1.43 -8.15
N CYS A 104 2.37 -2.11 -7.02
CA CYS A 104 2.07 -1.50 -5.74
C CYS A 104 3.37 -1.23 -4.95
N TYR A 105 3.70 0.04 -4.71
CA TYR A 105 4.81 0.43 -3.84
C TYR A 105 4.24 0.99 -2.54
N SER A 106 4.11 0.14 -1.53
CA SER A 106 3.86 0.59 -0.16
C SER A 106 5.12 0.35 0.67
N PRO A 107 5.73 1.39 1.28
CA PRO A 107 6.59 1.18 2.44
C PRO A 107 5.71 0.51 3.50
N SER A 108 6.07 -0.73 3.85
CA SER A 108 5.39 -1.64 4.77
C SER A 108 4.45 -0.95 5.79
N ASP A 109 3.19 -1.37 5.76
CA ASP A 109 2.10 -1.12 6.73
C ASP A 109 1.18 0.09 6.53
N ASP A 110 1.31 0.85 5.43
CA ASP A 110 0.30 1.88 5.14
C ASP A 110 -1.01 1.24 4.63
N ALA A 111 -2.11 1.38 5.37
CA ALA A 111 -3.46 0.94 4.97
C ALA A 111 -3.96 1.63 3.68
N ASN A 112 -3.23 2.64 3.22
CA ASN A 112 -3.43 3.38 1.98
C ASN A 112 -2.51 2.92 0.84
N GLY A 113 -1.66 1.91 1.07
CA GLY A 113 -0.56 1.60 0.17
C GLY A 113 -0.91 0.72 -1.04
N CYS A 114 -2.12 0.15 -1.12
CA CYS A 114 -2.55 -0.66 -2.25
C CYS A 114 -4.06 -0.71 -2.43
N LYS A 115 -4.50 -1.03 -3.65
CA LYS A 115 -5.88 -1.50 -3.85
C LYS A 115 -6.10 -2.74 -2.99
N ARG A 116 -7.26 -2.79 -2.35
CA ARG A 116 -7.62 -3.88 -1.44
C ARG A 116 -8.99 -4.44 -1.78
N LEU A 117 -9.06 -5.76 -1.78
CA LEU A 117 -10.28 -6.53 -1.87
C LEU A 117 -10.54 -7.21 -0.53
N VAL A 118 -11.71 -6.97 0.03
CA VAL A 118 -12.21 -7.71 1.19
C VAL A 118 -13.55 -8.33 0.84
N ILE A 119 -13.73 -9.60 1.15
CA ILE A 119 -15.02 -10.28 1.05
C ILE A 119 -15.45 -10.71 2.45
N LYS A 120 -16.69 -10.41 2.78
CA LYS A 120 -17.31 -10.84 4.04
C LYS A 120 -18.56 -11.68 3.78
N ASP A 121 -18.79 -12.67 4.63
CA ASP A 121 -20.05 -13.41 4.64
C ASP A 121 -21.19 -12.58 5.27
N LYS A 122 -22.40 -13.15 5.32
CA LYS A 122 -23.59 -12.51 5.88
C LYS A 122 -23.49 -12.14 7.37
N TYR A 123 -22.60 -12.81 8.10
CA TYR A 123 -22.37 -12.56 9.52
C TYR A 123 -21.30 -11.49 9.75
N GLY A 124 -20.69 -10.98 8.66
CA GLY A 124 -19.62 -9.99 8.72
C GLY A 124 -18.23 -10.59 8.89
N ASN A 125 -18.08 -11.92 8.85
CA ASN A 125 -16.78 -12.57 8.93
C ASN A 125 -16.00 -12.33 7.65
N VAL A 126 -14.74 -11.97 7.77
CA VAL A 126 -13.84 -11.80 6.62
C VAL A 126 -13.43 -13.17 6.11
N VAL A 127 -13.84 -13.50 4.88
CA VAL A 127 -13.48 -14.77 4.21
C VAL A 127 -12.36 -14.61 3.19
N LEU A 128 -12.16 -13.38 2.68
CA LEU A 128 -11.03 -13.00 1.84
C LEU A 128 -10.58 -11.59 2.19
N ASN A 129 -9.27 -11.39 2.26
CA ASN A 129 -8.66 -10.09 2.45
C ASN A 129 -7.30 -10.08 1.75
N THR A 130 -7.18 -9.33 0.66
CA THR A 130 -6.01 -9.36 -0.20
C THR A 130 -5.71 -7.98 -0.76
N LEU A 131 -4.43 -7.75 -1.06
CA LEU A 131 -3.86 -6.52 -1.57
C LEU A 131 -3.26 -6.79 -2.96
N CYS A 132 -3.48 -5.90 -3.93
CA CYS A 132 -2.77 -5.80 -5.22
C CYS A 132 -2.05 -7.06 -5.71
N GLN A 133 -2.78 -8.15 -5.92
CA GLN A 133 -2.24 -9.40 -6.46
C GLN A 133 -3.30 -10.01 -7.37
N PRO A 134 -2.90 -10.61 -8.51
CA PRO A 134 -3.76 -11.50 -9.27
C PRO A 134 -4.47 -12.47 -8.33
N VAL A 135 -5.79 -12.35 -8.25
CA VAL A 135 -6.61 -13.32 -7.52
C VAL A 135 -7.27 -14.21 -8.56
N ASP A 136 -6.96 -15.50 -8.50
CA ASP A 136 -7.82 -16.56 -8.99
C ASP A 136 -7.97 -17.58 -7.85
N LYS A 137 -9.06 -17.46 -7.08
CA LYS A 137 -9.25 -18.23 -5.83
C LYS A 137 -10.71 -18.61 -5.62
N PHE A 138 -10.89 -19.76 -4.97
CA PHE A 138 -12.17 -20.18 -4.43
C PHE A 138 -12.25 -19.85 -2.95
N VAL A 139 -13.36 -19.25 -2.53
CA VAL A 139 -13.60 -18.85 -1.14
C VAL A 139 -14.95 -19.36 -0.69
N LYS A 140 -14.98 -20.10 0.42
CA LYS A 140 -16.24 -20.55 1.03
C LYS A 140 -16.91 -19.38 1.75
N ILE A 141 -18.23 -19.26 1.62
CA ILE A 141 -19.04 -18.33 2.42
C ILE A 141 -20.08 -19.07 3.24
N SER A 142 -20.45 -18.47 4.37
CA SER A 142 -21.52 -18.99 5.22
C SER A 142 -22.86 -18.39 4.78
N GLY A 143 -23.67 -19.17 4.06
CA GLY A 143 -24.99 -18.77 3.58
C GLY A 143 -25.01 -18.30 2.12
N THR A 144 -26.06 -17.55 1.76
CA THR A 144 -26.29 -17.06 0.40
C THR A 144 -26.04 -15.56 0.24
N GLN A 145 -25.65 -14.86 1.30
CA GLN A 145 -25.39 -13.43 1.27
C GLN A 145 -23.92 -13.16 1.55
N PHE A 146 -23.36 -12.18 0.85
CA PHE A 146 -21.99 -11.74 1.04
C PHE A 146 -21.85 -10.27 0.66
N SER A 147 -20.73 -9.67 1.07
CA SER A 147 -20.35 -8.33 0.65
C SER A 147 -18.93 -8.31 0.12
N VAL A 148 -18.72 -7.49 -0.91
CA VAL A 148 -17.43 -7.21 -1.53
C VAL A 148 -17.10 -5.76 -1.24
N ILE A 149 -15.93 -5.53 -0.66
CA ILE A 149 -15.43 -4.20 -0.33
C ILE A 149 -14.19 -3.96 -1.18
N LEU A 150 -14.26 -2.93 -2.02
CA LEU A 150 -13.14 -2.45 -2.81
C LEU A 150 -12.64 -1.14 -2.23
N ASN A 151 -11.35 -1.07 -1.95
CA ASN A 151 -10.65 0.15 -1.57
C ASN A 151 -9.66 0.53 -2.67
N VAL A 152 -9.80 1.74 -3.22
CA VAL A 152 -8.84 2.34 -4.14
C VAL A 152 -8.21 3.55 -3.47
N PRO A 153 -6.90 3.48 -3.14
CA PRO A 153 -6.16 4.61 -2.63
C PRO A 153 -6.14 5.79 -3.60
N CYS A 154 -6.21 6.99 -3.05
CA CYS A 154 -6.19 8.24 -3.82
C CYS A 154 -4.98 8.36 -4.76
N TRP A 155 -3.78 7.98 -4.30
CA TRP A 155 -2.54 8.18 -5.06
C TRP A 155 -2.44 7.26 -6.30
N ILE A 156 -3.16 6.13 -6.33
CA ILE A 156 -3.13 5.18 -7.45
C ILE A 156 -3.93 5.70 -8.66
N GLY A 157 -4.88 6.62 -8.46
CA GLY A 157 -5.71 7.21 -9.52
C GLY A 157 -6.15 6.21 -10.59
N GLY A 158 -7.25 5.48 -10.39
CA GLY A 158 -7.67 4.45 -11.35
C GLY A 158 -8.96 3.75 -10.95
N SER A 159 -9.27 2.62 -11.59
CA SER A 159 -10.36 1.72 -11.19
C SER A 159 -9.83 0.47 -10.51
N SER A 160 -10.68 -0.15 -9.71
CA SER A 160 -10.53 -1.52 -9.22
C SER A 160 -11.78 -2.29 -9.61
N GLU A 161 -11.57 -3.48 -10.14
CA GLU A 161 -12.63 -4.39 -10.55
C GLU A 161 -12.31 -5.77 -10.02
N VAL A 162 -13.34 -6.56 -9.78
CA VAL A 162 -13.23 -7.98 -9.43
C VAL A 162 -14.44 -8.71 -9.98
N ASN A 163 -14.19 -9.87 -10.57
CA ASN A 163 -15.22 -10.78 -11.03
C ASN A 163 -15.49 -11.80 -9.92
N ILE A 164 -16.77 -11.96 -9.59
CA ILE A 164 -17.25 -12.96 -8.63
C ILE A 164 -18.21 -13.86 -9.37
N GLU A 165 -17.99 -15.17 -9.30
CA GLU A 165 -18.94 -16.19 -9.74
C GLU A 165 -19.38 -16.99 -8.52
N ALA A 166 -20.68 -17.10 -8.31
CA ALA A 166 -21.25 -17.92 -7.25
C ALA A 166 -21.32 -19.37 -7.74
N MET A 167 -20.77 -20.28 -6.95
CA MET A 167 -20.74 -21.70 -7.26
C MET A 167 -21.38 -22.50 -6.14
N ASP A 168 -22.01 -23.60 -6.53
CA ASP A 168 -22.65 -24.55 -5.63
C ASP A 168 -22.00 -25.92 -5.84
N TRP A 169 -21.43 -26.46 -4.79
CA TRP A 169 -20.57 -27.65 -4.82
C TRP A 169 -21.05 -28.70 -3.86
#